data_AF-A0A1F2Y1H0-F1
#
_entry.id   AF-A0A1F2Y1H0-F1
#
_cell.length_a   1.000
_cell.length_b   1.000
_cell.length_c   1.000
_cell.angle_alpha   90.00
_cell.angle_beta   90.00
_cell.angle_gamma   90.00
#
_symmetry.space_group_name_H-M   'P 1'
#
loop_
_entity.id
_entity.type
_entity.pdbx_description
1 polymer ?
#
loop_
_entity_poly.entity_id
_entity_poly.type
_entity_poly.pdbx_seq_one_letter_code
_entity_poly.pdbx_strand_id
1 'polypeptide(L)'
;MLDGLFFATVLTVTFHKLQWELAGALTLSDVLTSFFLVLFLWDRLEHADARLTRTAVVALAFLLAFALLYLAGFYNLDTGQALAQWAKGMVKFVLHFGFLVTGVALLARRTTRYYWYALAAFCGGIALNALYGVVQLILAELAGANLDAALIEPITSRETGIQVYGVVGGTEEVFRPNALTGDPNHLGIELLIPLLVLTPLYLRLERGHRLRTPLAVLLVFLLVVELATLSRSALLGLACGTFVLALPYRRHLRRPAFLVPFGAVVLLVGTVVAVRWDFFLTVLRVRTNTSAAAASPHFGVYGFVPDVLSSNPLFGLGLNNFAVYYEFVTGRPDFGPHSFYVAVLVESGIVGTALFAMFVIWLFRRLGAARRIGRALTAARDPLAARVRPLAWGFTAALVATLVANLFYLTMTFYYFYVFAALAVALPVVFGRARPG
;
A
#
# COMPACT_ATOMS: atom_id res chain seq x y z
N MET A 1 16.83 20.36 3.54
CA MET A 1 15.65 20.36 2.64
C MET A 1 15.32 18.98 2.10
N LEU A 2 16.25 18.29 1.42
CA LEU A 2 16.04 16.96 0.82
C LEU A 2 15.44 15.92 1.78
N ASP A 3 16.04 15.75 2.96
CA ASP A 3 15.57 14.78 3.96
C ASP A 3 14.14 15.10 4.45
N GLY A 4 13.78 16.38 4.55
CA GLY A 4 12.44 16.82 4.94
C GLY A 4 11.39 16.48 3.87
N LEU A 5 11.71 16.71 2.59
CA LEU A 5 10.84 16.33 1.47
C LEU A 5 10.67 14.82 1.36
N PHE A 6 11.72 14.04 1.61
CA PHE A 6 11.61 12.59 1.67
C PHE A 6 10.61 12.16 2.74
N PHE A 7 10.71 12.67 3.97
CA PHE A 7 9.77 12.32 5.03
C PHE A 7 8.35 12.82 4.75
N ALA A 8 8.18 14.04 4.23
CA ALA A 8 6.87 14.58 3.85
C ALA A 8 6.20 13.73 2.75
N THR A 9 6.98 13.28 1.77
CA THR A 9 6.50 12.37 0.72
C THR A 9 6.06 11.05 1.33
N VAL A 10 6.93 10.40 2.10
CA VAL A 10 6.66 9.10 2.76
C VAL A 10 5.44 9.15 3.68
N LEU A 11 5.22 10.27 4.36
CA LEU A 11 4.09 10.49 5.26
C LEU A 11 2.76 10.59 4.49
N THR A 12 2.75 11.19 3.30
CA THR A 12 1.52 11.58 2.60
C THR A 12 1.17 10.67 1.41
N VAL A 13 1.93 9.60 1.16
CA VAL A 13 1.72 8.70 -0.01
C VAL A 13 0.35 8.02 -0.07
N THR A 14 -0.40 8.00 1.04
CA THR A 14 -1.76 7.44 1.10
C THR A 14 -2.86 8.49 1.08
N PHE A 15 -2.51 9.79 1.01
CA PHE A 15 -3.48 10.90 1.12
C PHE A 15 -4.05 11.27 -0.26
N HIS A 16 -4.62 10.29 -0.94
CA HIS A 16 -5.15 10.39 -2.30
C HIS A 16 -6.21 11.48 -2.52
N LYS A 17 -7.01 11.82 -1.50
CA LYS A 17 -7.99 12.91 -1.57
C LYS A 17 -7.35 14.29 -1.71
N LEU A 18 -6.10 14.46 -1.28
CA LEU A 18 -5.34 15.70 -1.48
C LEU A 18 -4.77 15.71 -2.91
N GLN A 19 -5.62 16.08 -3.88
CA GLN A 19 -5.28 16.08 -5.30
C GLN A 19 -5.96 17.22 -6.06
N TRP A 20 -5.31 17.69 -7.13
CA TRP A 20 -5.77 18.80 -8.00
C TRP A 20 -5.87 18.35 -9.46
N GLU A 21 -6.76 18.97 -10.23
CA GLU A 21 -6.99 18.68 -11.66
C GLU A 21 -6.27 19.67 -12.62
N LEU A 22 -5.15 20.28 -12.20
CA LEU A 22 -4.47 21.34 -12.99
C LEU A 22 -3.79 20.83 -14.28
N ALA A 23 -3.54 19.52 -14.40
CA ALA A 23 -2.99 18.87 -15.60
C ALA A 23 -3.29 17.34 -15.57
N GLY A 24 -4.54 17.00 -15.23
CA GLY A 24 -4.92 15.67 -14.73
C GLY A 24 -4.71 15.54 -13.22
N ALA A 25 -5.17 14.43 -12.64
CA ALA A 25 -5.16 14.20 -11.20
C ALA A 25 -3.72 14.12 -10.64
N LEU A 26 -3.24 15.22 -10.05
CA LEU A 26 -1.96 15.32 -9.35
C LEU A 26 -2.20 15.27 -7.84
N THR A 27 -1.65 14.26 -7.15
CA THR A 27 -1.76 14.18 -5.69
C THR A 27 -0.68 15.04 -5.02
N LEU A 28 -0.89 15.42 -3.76
CA LEU A 28 0.14 16.06 -2.93
C LEU A 28 1.44 15.25 -2.92
N SER A 29 1.34 13.92 -2.84
CA SER A 29 2.50 13.05 -2.86
C SER A 29 3.25 13.06 -4.19
N ASP A 30 2.59 13.23 -5.33
CA ASP A 30 3.28 13.39 -6.63
C ASP A 30 4.05 14.71 -6.70
N VAL A 31 3.45 15.80 -6.19
CA VAL A 31 4.10 17.12 -6.14
C VAL A 31 5.36 17.06 -5.27
N LEU A 32 5.24 16.54 -4.05
CA LEU A 32 6.36 16.39 -3.12
C LEU A 32 7.47 15.50 -3.70
N THR A 33 7.08 14.43 -4.40
CA THR A 33 8.02 13.52 -5.07
C THR A 33 8.77 14.20 -6.20
N SER A 34 8.07 14.99 -7.01
CA SER A 34 8.69 15.71 -8.12
C SER A 34 9.79 16.65 -7.60
N PHE A 35 9.50 17.43 -6.55
CA PHE A 35 10.51 18.27 -5.90
C PHE A 35 11.64 17.44 -5.27
N PHE A 36 11.31 16.33 -4.60
CA PHE A 36 12.31 15.44 -4.02
C PHE A 36 13.26 14.87 -5.09
N LEU A 37 12.75 14.40 -6.23
CA LEU A 37 13.57 13.83 -7.30
C LEU A 37 14.48 14.88 -7.94
N VAL A 38 13.97 16.09 -8.21
CA VAL A 38 14.77 17.19 -8.75
C VAL A 38 15.89 17.57 -7.79
N LEU A 39 15.57 17.76 -6.50
CA LEU A 39 16.57 18.12 -5.49
C LEU A 39 17.55 16.99 -5.20
N PHE A 40 17.10 15.74 -5.28
CA PHE A 40 17.99 14.60 -5.18
C PHE A 40 19.01 14.65 -6.31
N LEU A 41 18.57 14.78 -7.57
CA LEU A 41 19.47 14.87 -8.73
C LEU A 41 20.41 16.07 -8.63
N TRP A 42 19.90 17.23 -8.22
CA TRP A 42 20.72 18.43 -7.99
C TRP A 42 21.82 18.19 -6.96
N ASP A 43 21.47 17.62 -5.79
CA ASP A 43 22.43 17.26 -4.74
C ASP A 43 23.52 16.30 -5.25
N ARG A 44 23.17 15.35 -6.13
CA ARG A 44 24.15 14.44 -6.75
C ARG A 44 25.12 15.16 -7.68
N LEU A 45 24.61 16.10 -8.49
CA LEU A 45 25.42 16.87 -9.44
C LEU A 45 26.36 17.82 -8.71
N GLU A 46 25.87 18.55 -7.71
CA GLU A 46 26.64 19.50 -6.91
C GLU A 46 27.83 18.82 -6.20
N HIS A 47 27.62 17.60 -5.70
CA HIS A 47 28.67 16.84 -5.00
C HIS A 47 29.46 15.90 -5.92
N ALA A 48 29.23 15.93 -7.24
CA ALA A 48 29.85 15.05 -8.23
C ALA A 48 29.82 13.54 -7.86
N ASP A 49 28.77 13.12 -7.16
CA ASP A 49 28.66 11.74 -6.67
C ASP A 49 27.69 10.97 -7.59
N ALA A 50 28.24 10.08 -8.41
CA ALA A 50 27.46 9.18 -9.26
C ALA A 50 27.22 7.79 -8.63
N ARG A 51 27.77 7.53 -7.43
CA ARG A 51 27.79 6.16 -6.88
C ARG A 51 26.40 5.72 -6.43
N LEU A 52 25.96 4.54 -6.87
CA LEU A 52 24.77 3.88 -6.36
C LEU A 52 25.14 2.59 -5.66
N THR A 53 24.41 2.23 -4.60
CA THR A 53 24.56 0.88 -4.03
C THR A 53 24.05 -0.15 -5.02
N ARG A 54 24.55 -1.39 -4.98
CA ARG A 54 24.08 -2.48 -5.85
C ARG A 54 22.55 -2.64 -5.82
N THR A 55 21.91 -2.43 -4.68
CA THR A 55 20.45 -2.48 -4.56
C THR A 55 19.77 -1.36 -5.33
N ALA A 56 20.28 -0.13 -5.25
CA ALA A 56 19.76 1.01 -6.01
C ALA A 56 20.01 0.83 -7.52
N VAL A 57 21.15 0.26 -7.92
CA VAL A 57 21.43 -0.09 -9.33
C VAL A 57 20.43 -1.13 -9.86
N VAL A 58 20.14 -2.18 -9.09
CA VAL A 58 19.14 -3.18 -9.50
C VAL A 58 17.73 -2.56 -9.56
N ALA A 59 17.38 -1.68 -8.63
CA ALA A 59 16.13 -0.93 -8.71
C ALA A 59 16.07 -0.06 -9.98
N LEU A 60 17.15 0.66 -10.31
CA LEU A 60 17.26 1.43 -11.54
C LEU A 60 17.13 0.55 -12.79
N ALA A 61 17.73 -0.64 -12.78
CA ALA A 61 17.59 -1.59 -13.88
C ALA A 61 16.12 -2.03 -14.07
N PHE A 62 15.38 -2.27 -12.98
CA PHE A 62 13.94 -2.53 -13.09
C PHE A 62 13.17 -1.31 -13.61
N LEU A 63 13.48 -0.09 -13.15
CA LEU A 63 12.87 1.14 -13.65
C LEU A 63 13.04 1.23 -15.17
N LEU A 64 14.27 1.04 -15.66
CA LEU A 64 14.56 1.12 -17.09
C LEU A 64 13.90 -0.02 -17.88
N ALA A 65 13.88 -1.24 -17.33
CA ALA A 65 13.22 -2.37 -17.98
C ALA A 65 11.70 -2.15 -18.10
N PHE A 66 11.04 -1.66 -17.05
CA PHE A 66 9.61 -1.32 -17.11
C PHE A 66 9.36 -0.13 -18.04
N ALA A 67 10.20 0.91 -18.00
CA ALA A 67 10.07 2.05 -18.91
C ALA A 67 10.15 1.63 -20.38
N LEU A 68 11.15 0.80 -20.73
CA LEU A 68 11.29 0.24 -22.07
C LEU A 68 10.07 -0.60 -22.47
N LEU A 69 9.54 -1.38 -21.54
CA LEU A 69 8.35 -2.19 -21.78
C LEU A 69 7.11 -1.33 -22.04
N TYR A 70 6.89 -0.29 -21.24
CA TYR A 70 5.76 0.62 -21.43
C TYR A 70 5.90 1.48 -22.69
N LEU A 71 7.14 1.80 -23.09
CA LEU A 71 7.44 2.41 -24.40
C LEU A 71 7.22 1.43 -25.57
N ALA A 72 7.43 0.13 -25.38
CA ALA A 72 7.07 -0.86 -26.40
C ALA A 72 5.53 -0.96 -26.54
N GLY A 73 4.82 -0.99 -25.41
CA GLY A 73 3.34 -0.98 -25.39
C GLY A 73 2.70 0.30 -25.94
N PHE A 74 3.45 1.40 -26.08
CA PHE A 74 3.00 2.63 -26.74
C PHE A 74 2.55 2.40 -28.19
N TYR A 75 3.17 1.45 -28.89
CA TYR A 75 2.84 1.16 -30.28
C TYR A 75 1.52 0.40 -30.45
N ASN A 76 0.87 0.00 -29.36
CA ASN A 76 -0.44 -0.64 -29.36
C ASN A 76 -1.59 0.35 -29.05
N LEU A 77 -1.30 1.66 -29.03
CA LEU A 77 -2.29 2.69 -28.73
C LEU A 77 -3.01 3.15 -30.01
N ASP A 78 -4.33 3.02 -30.04
CA ASP A 78 -5.13 3.31 -31.25
C ASP A 78 -5.89 4.65 -31.20
N THR A 79 -5.93 5.32 -30.04
CA THR A 79 -6.75 6.53 -29.86
C THR A 79 -6.04 7.64 -29.07
N GLY A 80 -6.49 8.89 -29.25
CA GLY A 80 -6.01 10.02 -28.45
C GLY A 80 -6.33 9.89 -26.95
N GLN A 81 -7.46 9.26 -26.61
CA GLN A 81 -7.81 8.93 -25.22
C GLN A 81 -6.80 7.93 -24.63
N ALA A 82 -6.42 6.91 -25.41
CA ALA A 82 -5.45 5.91 -24.99
C ALA A 82 -4.05 6.53 -24.77
N LEU A 83 -3.64 7.43 -25.67
CA LEU A 83 -2.42 8.22 -25.52
C LEU A 83 -2.43 9.07 -24.23
N ALA A 84 -3.55 9.75 -23.95
CA ALA A 84 -3.67 10.58 -22.75
C ALA A 84 -3.58 9.74 -21.46
N GLN A 85 -4.20 8.56 -21.44
CA GLN A 85 -4.11 7.65 -20.29
C GLN A 85 -2.72 7.05 -20.14
N TRP A 86 -2.08 6.65 -21.23
CA TRP A 86 -0.69 6.17 -21.23
C TRP A 86 0.27 7.23 -20.68
N ALA A 87 0.13 8.49 -21.12
CA ALA A 87 0.96 9.59 -20.65
C ALA A 87 0.81 9.82 -19.14
N LYS A 88 -0.43 9.81 -18.63
CA LYS A 88 -0.71 9.87 -17.18
C LYS A 88 -0.05 8.71 -16.44
N GLY A 89 -0.18 7.50 -16.97
CA GLY A 89 0.45 6.29 -16.42
C GLY A 89 1.98 6.42 -16.35
N MET A 90 2.62 6.89 -17.42
CA MET A 90 4.07 7.06 -17.49
C MET A 90 4.59 8.08 -16.48
N VAL A 91 3.91 9.23 -16.33
CA VAL A 91 4.30 10.24 -15.33
C VAL A 91 4.26 9.64 -13.92
N LYS A 92 3.15 9.00 -13.55
CA LYS A 92 2.99 8.37 -12.23
C LYS A 92 4.05 7.28 -12.02
N PHE A 93 4.27 6.42 -13.02
CA PHE A 93 5.27 5.38 -12.97
C PHE A 93 6.68 5.94 -12.72
N VAL A 94 7.11 6.95 -13.49
CA VAL A 94 8.43 7.56 -13.33
C VAL A 94 8.59 8.21 -11.96
N LEU A 95 7.57 8.91 -11.46
CA LEU A 95 7.60 9.50 -10.12
C LEU A 95 7.71 8.42 -9.04
N HIS A 96 6.84 7.41 -9.06
CA HIS A 96 6.75 6.42 -8.00
C HIS A 96 7.95 5.46 -8.01
N PHE A 97 8.34 4.95 -9.18
CA PHE A 97 9.50 4.08 -9.30
C PHE A 97 10.81 4.87 -9.15
N GLY A 98 10.88 6.10 -9.68
CA GLY A 98 12.01 6.99 -9.46
C GLY A 98 12.26 7.25 -7.98
N PHE A 99 11.19 7.44 -7.20
CA PHE A 99 11.28 7.52 -5.74
C PHE A 99 11.81 6.25 -5.12
N LEU A 100 11.41 5.06 -5.59
CA LEU A 100 11.96 3.81 -5.09
C LEU A 100 13.49 3.77 -5.26
N VAL A 101 14.00 4.13 -6.45
CA VAL A 101 15.45 4.12 -6.75
C VAL A 101 16.19 5.12 -5.85
N THR A 102 15.75 6.37 -5.85
CA THR A 102 16.39 7.48 -5.12
C THR A 102 16.22 7.32 -3.61
N GLY A 103 15.07 6.85 -3.15
CA GLY A 103 14.78 6.53 -1.76
C GLY A 103 15.69 5.41 -1.22
N VAL A 104 15.91 4.33 -1.99
CA VAL A 104 16.89 3.29 -1.61
C VAL A 104 18.31 3.88 -1.55
N ALA A 105 18.68 4.72 -2.51
CA ALA A 105 20.00 5.38 -2.52
C ALA A 105 20.20 6.30 -1.31
N LEU A 106 19.17 7.09 -0.95
CA LEU A 106 19.19 7.99 0.20
C LEU A 106 19.22 7.21 1.51
N LEU A 107 18.29 6.27 1.72
CA LEU A 107 18.24 5.42 2.91
C LEU A 107 19.55 4.68 3.12
N ALA A 108 20.15 4.18 2.04
CA ALA A 108 21.44 3.52 2.12
C ALA A 108 22.52 4.46 2.63
N ARG A 109 22.52 5.76 2.34
CA ARG A 109 23.59 6.68 2.75
C ARG A 109 23.41 7.27 4.15
N ARG A 110 22.21 7.15 4.73
CA ARG A 110 21.89 7.69 6.05
C ARG A 110 22.09 6.65 7.15
N THR A 111 21.98 7.11 8.40
CA THR A 111 22.14 6.27 9.59
C THR A 111 20.99 5.27 9.74
N THR A 112 21.19 4.23 10.55
CA THR A 112 20.12 3.29 10.92
C THR A 112 18.93 4.01 11.56
N ARG A 113 19.18 5.07 12.33
CA ARG A 113 18.15 5.94 12.93
C ARG A 113 17.27 6.60 11.86
N TYR A 114 17.86 7.06 10.76
CA TYR A 114 17.12 7.64 9.64
C TYR A 114 16.14 6.64 9.02
N TYR A 115 16.55 5.38 8.87
CA TYR A 115 15.65 4.32 8.39
C TYR A 115 14.46 4.10 9.34
N TRP A 116 14.69 4.12 10.66
CA TRP A 116 13.60 4.03 11.63
C TRP A 116 12.65 5.21 11.56
N TYR A 117 13.16 6.42 11.30
CA TYR A 117 12.31 7.59 11.05
C TYR A 117 11.51 7.47 9.76
N ALA A 118 12.09 6.91 8.70
CA ALA A 118 11.36 6.69 7.45
C ALA A 118 10.21 5.68 7.65
N LEU A 119 10.48 4.60 8.38
CA LEU A 119 9.45 3.62 8.75
C LEU A 119 8.37 4.25 9.65
N ALA A 120 8.77 5.08 10.63
CA ALA A 120 7.83 5.77 11.51
C ALA A 120 6.97 6.80 10.74
N ALA A 121 7.55 7.55 9.80
CA ALA A 121 6.82 8.45 8.92
C ALA A 121 5.82 7.68 8.04
N PHE A 122 6.23 6.54 7.48
CA PHE A 122 5.35 5.74 6.62
C PHE A 122 4.16 5.16 7.39
N CYS A 123 4.43 4.45 8.49
CA CYS A 123 3.38 3.89 9.35
C CYS A 123 2.55 4.99 10.02
N GLY A 124 3.19 6.11 10.40
CA GLY A 124 2.54 7.27 11.00
C GLY A 124 1.59 7.96 10.03
N GLY A 125 1.98 8.08 8.75
CA GLY A 125 1.12 8.59 7.69
C GLY A 125 -0.14 7.76 7.54
N ILE A 126 0.00 6.43 7.43
CA ILE A 126 -1.15 5.51 7.37
C ILE A 126 -2.01 5.61 8.65
N ALA A 127 -1.40 5.76 9.82
CA ALA A 127 -2.14 5.93 11.07
C ALA A 127 -2.90 7.27 11.17
N LEU A 128 -2.32 8.36 10.68
CA LEU A 128 -2.99 9.66 10.57
C LEU A 128 -4.16 9.59 9.57
N ASN A 129 -3.98 8.87 8.47
CA ASN A 129 -5.05 8.60 7.51
C ASN A 129 -6.20 7.83 8.17
N ALA A 130 -5.88 6.74 8.88
CA ALA A 130 -6.87 5.97 9.64
C ALA A 130 -7.60 6.82 10.69
N LEU A 131 -6.89 7.71 11.40
CA LEU A 131 -7.48 8.64 12.35
C LEU A 131 -8.44 9.62 11.67
N TYR A 132 -8.04 10.18 10.53
CA TYR A 132 -8.92 11.01 9.71
C TYR A 132 -10.21 10.24 9.35
N GLY A 133 -10.09 8.98 8.92
CA GLY A 133 -11.23 8.12 8.61
C GLY A 133 -12.18 7.88 9.78
N VAL A 134 -11.65 7.73 11.01
CA VAL A 134 -12.47 7.57 12.22
C VAL A 134 -13.19 8.87 12.57
N VAL A 135 -12.51 10.02 12.50
CA VAL A 135 -13.15 11.33 12.75
C VAL A 135 -14.24 11.59 11.71
N GLN A 136 -13.95 11.29 10.44
CA GLN A 136 -14.91 11.39 9.35
C GLN A 136 -16.14 10.50 9.58
N LEU A 137 -15.95 9.25 10.02
CA LEU A 137 -17.04 8.33 10.35
C LEU A 137 -17.90 8.85 11.51
N ILE A 138 -17.27 9.33 12.59
CA ILE A 138 -17.98 9.85 13.76
C ILE A 138 -18.84 11.06 13.39
N LEU A 139 -18.31 11.99 12.58
CA LEU A 139 -19.05 13.19 12.15
C LEU A 139 -20.22 12.85 11.23
N ALA A 140 -20.05 11.89 10.33
CA ALA A 140 -21.12 11.41 9.47
C ALA A 140 -22.24 10.74 10.29
N GLU A 141 -21.88 9.83 11.20
CA GLU A 141 -22.84 9.08 12.01
C GLU A 141 -23.58 9.95 13.05
N LEU A 142 -22.90 10.92 13.68
CA LEU A 142 -23.50 11.72 14.76
C LEU A 142 -24.18 13.01 14.29
N ALA A 143 -23.70 13.61 13.21
CA ALA A 143 -24.13 14.94 12.78
C ALA A 143 -24.53 15.02 11.30
N GLY A 144 -24.42 13.93 10.54
CA GLY A 144 -24.61 13.96 9.08
C GLY A 144 -23.61 14.90 8.38
N ALA A 145 -22.49 15.22 9.03
CA ALA A 145 -21.57 16.25 8.57
C ALA A 145 -20.46 15.66 7.69
N ASN A 146 -20.13 16.37 6.61
CA ASN A 146 -19.02 16.01 5.74
C ASN A 146 -17.71 16.69 6.17
N LEU A 147 -16.77 15.93 6.72
CA LEU A 147 -15.45 16.45 7.11
C LEU A 147 -14.64 16.97 5.91
N ASP A 148 -14.80 16.36 4.73
CA ASP A 148 -14.05 16.74 3.53
C ASP A 148 -14.46 18.14 3.06
N ALA A 149 -15.72 18.53 3.23
CA ALA A 149 -16.20 19.87 2.92
C ALA A 149 -15.50 20.97 3.73
N ALA A 150 -15.11 20.65 4.97
CA ALA A 150 -14.40 21.59 5.84
C ALA A 150 -12.88 21.62 5.59
N LEU A 151 -12.27 20.49 5.22
CA LEU A 151 -10.80 20.33 5.22
C LEU A 151 -10.16 20.05 3.86
N ILE A 152 -10.89 19.43 2.92
CA ILE A 152 -10.36 18.97 1.63
C ILE A 152 -10.85 19.86 0.49
N GLU A 153 -12.14 20.14 0.42
CA GLU A 153 -12.76 20.99 -0.60
C GLU A 153 -12.12 22.38 -0.68
N PRO A 154 -11.83 23.10 0.42
CA PRO A 154 -11.22 24.43 0.33
C PRO A 154 -9.82 24.44 -0.29
N ILE A 155 -9.11 23.32 -0.23
CA ILE A 155 -7.73 23.19 -0.69
C ILE A 155 -7.67 22.63 -2.12
N THR A 156 -8.57 21.71 -2.45
CA THR A 156 -8.53 20.92 -3.69
C THR A 156 -9.59 21.34 -4.71
N SER A 157 -10.61 22.09 -4.27
CA SER A 157 -11.83 22.37 -5.05
C SER A 157 -12.57 21.12 -5.52
N ARG A 158 -12.39 19.99 -4.82
CA ARG A 158 -13.03 18.72 -5.14
C ARG A 158 -14.02 18.34 -4.06
N GLU A 159 -15.28 18.19 -4.45
CA GLU A 159 -16.32 17.62 -3.60
C GLU A 159 -16.04 16.13 -3.39
N THR A 160 -15.70 15.77 -2.15
CA THR A 160 -15.49 14.39 -1.74
C THR A 160 -16.17 14.16 -0.39
N GLY A 161 -16.33 12.90 0.02
CA GLY A 161 -16.93 12.60 1.31
C GLY A 161 -16.60 11.20 1.81
N ILE A 162 -17.24 10.83 2.91
CA ILE A 162 -17.21 9.45 3.39
C ILE A 162 -17.94 8.54 2.40
N GLN A 163 -17.51 7.28 2.27
CA GLN A 163 -18.24 6.35 1.42
C GLN A 163 -19.55 5.92 2.10
N VAL A 164 -20.65 6.05 1.36
CA VAL A 164 -21.93 5.39 1.66
C VAL A 164 -21.98 4.06 0.91
N TYR A 165 -22.01 2.95 1.64
CA TYR A 165 -22.04 1.60 1.07
C TYR A 165 -23.44 1.20 0.59
N GLY A 166 -24.47 1.70 1.26
CA GLY A 166 -25.87 1.38 1.00
C GLY A 166 -26.75 1.85 2.16
N VAL A 167 -28.01 1.43 2.15
CA VAL A 167 -28.99 1.82 3.17
C VAL A 167 -29.62 0.56 3.79
N VAL A 168 -29.64 0.48 5.13
CA VAL A 168 -30.30 -0.57 5.91
C VAL A 168 -31.68 -0.05 6.34
N GLY A 169 -32.72 -0.89 6.21
CA GLY A 169 -34.08 -0.51 6.59
C GLY A 169 -34.72 0.60 5.75
N GLY A 170 -34.09 1.00 4.63
CA GLY A 170 -34.56 2.06 3.74
C GLY A 170 -34.26 3.49 4.20
N THR A 171 -33.68 3.67 5.39
CA THR A 171 -33.40 5.00 5.98
C THR A 171 -32.02 5.15 6.60
N GLU A 172 -31.33 4.08 6.98
CA GLU A 172 -30.06 4.15 7.70
C GLU A 172 -28.86 3.92 6.76
N GLU A 173 -28.08 4.97 6.49
CA GLU A 173 -26.89 4.88 5.66
C GLU A 173 -25.79 4.03 6.32
N VAL A 174 -25.14 3.17 5.54
CA VAL A 174 -24.01 2.36 5.96
C VAL A 174 -22.73 3.08 5.57
N PHE A 175 -22.14 3.81 6.52
CA PHE A 175 -20.87 4.50 6.29
C PHE A 175 -19.67 3.55 6.38
N ARG A 176 -18.68 3.75 5.51
CA ARG A 176 -17.40 3.05 5.56
C ARG A 176 -16.25 4.06 5.59
N PRO A 177 -15.26 3.90 6.50
CA PRO A 177 -14.13 4.81 6.55
C PRO A 177 -13.27 4.63 5.30
N ASN A 178 -13.32 5.60 4.40
CA ASN A 178 -12.46 5.72 3.22
C ASN A 178 -11.31 6.71 3.42
N ALA A 179 -11.42 7.55 4.46
CA ALA A 179 -10.38 8.47 4.90
C ALA A 179 -9.81 9.31 3.75
N LEU A 180 -8.53 9.67 3.81
CA LEU A 180 -7.83 10.36 2.72
C LEU A 180 -7.47 9.42 1.56
N THR A 181 -7.73 8.11 1.64
CA THR A 181 -7.48 7.19 0.51
C THR A 181 -8.55 7.26 -0.58
N GLY A 182 -9.72 7.80 -0.27
CA GLY A 182 -10.85 7.90 -1.21
C GLY A 182 -11.71 6.62 -1.30
N ASP A 183 -11.14 5.45 -1.02
CA ASP A 183 -11.84 4.15 -1.06
C ASP A 183 -11.53 3.32 0.20
N PRO A 184 -12.54 2.80 0.93
CA PRO A 184 -12.31 2.05 2.16
C PRO A 184 -11.52 0.75 1.95
N ASN A 185 -11.59 0.14 0.78
CA ASN A 185 -10.80 -1.04 0.45
C ASN A 185 -9.34 -0.67 0.18
N HIS A 186 -9.05 0.52 -0.35
CA HIS A 186 -7.69 1.03 -0.44
C HIS A 186 -7.11 1.22 0.97
N LEU A 187 -7.84 1.91 1.85
CA LEU A 187 -7.46 2.07 3.26
C LEU A 187 -7.19 0.73 3.93
N GLY A 188 -8.08 -0.25 3.76
CA GLY A 188 -7.90 -1.57 4.37
C GLY A 188 -6.61 -2.26 3.88
N ILE A 189 -6.35 -2.24 2.57
CA ILE A 189 -5.14 -2.88 2.03
C ILE A 189 -3.87 -2.16 2.51
N GLU A 190 -3.91 -0.84 2.64
CA GLU A 190 -2.78 -0.05 3.14
C GLU A 190 -2.52 -0.29 4.64
N LEU A 191 -3.57 -0.51 5.45
CA LEU A 191 -3.48 -0.84 6.88
C LEU A 191 -2.75 -2.17 7.15
N LEU A 192 -2.76 -3.10 6.19
CA LEU A 192 -1.99 -4.34 6.27
C LEU A 192 -0.50 -4.08 6.53
N ILE A 193 0.03 -2.98 6.00
CA ILE A 193 1.45 -2.64 6.14
C ILE A 193 1.82 -2.38 7.60
N PRO A 194 1.31 -1.34 8.29
CA PRO A 194 1.68 -1.08 9.68
C PRO A 194 1.25 -2.24 10.60
N LEU A 195 0.09 -2.87 10.37
CA LEU A 195 -0.36 -4.02 11.18
C LEU A 195 0.68 -5.15 11.15
N LEU A 196 1.12 -5.57 9.97
CA LEU A 196 2.01 -6.72 9.82
C LEU A 196 3.49 -6.38 10.05
N VAL A 197 3.91 -5.15 9.75
CA VAL A 197 5.29 -4.70 9.98
C VAL A 197 5.56 -4.43 11.47
N LEU A 198 4.63 -3.79 12.17
CA LEU A 198 4.83 -3.39 13.58
C LEU A 198 4.53 -4.52 14.57
N THR A 199 3.64 -5.47 14.25
CA THR A 199 3.32 -6.60 15.14
C THR A 199 4.56 -7.39 15.60
N PRO A 200 5.44 -7.90 14.74
CA PRO A 200 6.59 -8.68 15.18
C PRO A 200 7.63 -7.81 15.92
N LEU A 201 7.69 -6.49 15.67
CA LEU A 201 8.49 -5.55 16.47
C LEU A 201 7.92 -5.41 17.88
N TYR A 202 6.62 -5.15 17.99
CA TYR A 202 5.89 -5.03 19.25
C TYR A 202 6.04 -6.29 20.12
N LEU A 203 5.83 -7.48 19.53
CA LEU A 203 5.94 -8.76 20.23
C LEU A 203 7.34 -9.04 20.78
N ARG A 204 8.36 -8.34 20.27
CA ARG A 204 9.78 -8.49 20.64
C ARG A 204 10.29 -7.35 21.51
N LEU A 205 9.45 -6.37 21.86
CA LEU A 205 9.82 -5.34 22.82
C LEU A 205 10.00 -5.93 24.22
N GLU A 206 11.01 -5.43 24.93
CA GLU A 206 11.31 -5.79 26.31
C GLU A 206 10.16 -5.35 27.24
N ARG A 207 10.08 -5.95 28.42
CA ARG A 207 9.16 -5.47 29.46
C ARG A 207 9.63 -4.08 29.92
N GLY A 208 8.70 -3.14 30.12
CA GLY A 208 9.01 -1.75 30.48
C GLY A 208 9.49 -0.85 29.35
N HIS A 209 9.66 -1.36 28.11
CA HIS A 209 10.06 -0.52 26.98
C HIS A 209 9.01 0.56 26.69
N ARG A 210 9.43 1.84 26.61
CA ARG A 210 8.54 3.01 26.47
C ARG A 210 7.55 2.95 25.29
N LEU A 211 7.92 2.27 24.20
CA LEU A 211 7.07 2.11 23.01
C LEU A 211 6.07 0.95 23.10
N ARG A 212 6.11 0.14 24.17
CA ARG A 212 5.27 -1.06 24.26
C ARG A 212 3.78 -0.70 24.31
N THR A 213 3.37 0.18 25.22
CA THR A 213 1.97 0.59 25.34
C THR A 213 1.51 1.39 24.12
N PRO A 214 2.26 2.42 23.64
CA PRO A 214 1.87 3.15 22.43
C PRO A 214 1.69 2.27 21.20
N LEU A 215 2.59 1.30 20.96
CA LEU A 215 2.43 0.38 19.83
C LEU A 215 1.26 -0.59 20.01
N ALA A 216 0.98 -1.04 21.25
CA ALA A 216 -0.19 -1.88 21.51
C ALA A 216 -1.49 -1.12 21.18
N VAL A 217 -1.61 0.12 21.68
CA VAL A 217 -2.76 1.00 21.41
C VAL A 217 -2.89 1.28 19.93
N LEU A 218 -1.79 1.61 19.24
CA LEU A 218 -1.79 1.84 17.81
C LEU A 218 -2.24 0.59 17.04
N LEU A 219 -1.71 -0.60 17.35
CA LEU A 219 -2.11 -1.84 16.67
C LEU A 219 -3.58 -2.18 16.89
N VAL A 220 -4.10 -1.98 18.11
CA VAL A 220 -5.55 -2.13 18.42
C VAL A 220 -6.36 -1.16 17.58
N PHE A 221 -5.99 0.12 17.60
CA PHE A 221 -6.65 1.17 16.81
C PHE A 221 -6.68 0.82 15.32
N LEU A 222 -5.52 0.53 14.71
CA LEU A 222 -5.43 0.20 13.29
C LEU A 222 -6.23 -1.06 12.93
N LEU A 223 -6.26 -2.06 13.81
CA LEU A 223 -7.04 -3.28 13.57
C LEU A 223 -8.55 -3.00 13.64
N VAL A 224 -8.99 -2.11 14.52
CA VAL A 224 -10.39 -1.68 14.56
C VAL A 224 -10.77 -0.92 13.29
N VAL A 225 -9.91 0.00 12.82
CA VAL A 225 -10.15 0.70 11.54
C VAL A 225 -10.18 -0.29 10.36
N GLU A 226 -9.25 -1.24 10.32
CA GLU A 226 -9.21 -2.31 9.30
C GLU A 226 -10.53 -3.07 9.22
N LEU A 227 -11.07 -3.49 10.38
CA LEU A 227 -12.37 -4.17 10.45
C LEU A 227 -13.52 -3.24 10.01
N ALA A 228 -13.49 -1.96 10.40
CA ALA A 228 -14.48 -0.97 10.03
C ALA A 228 -14.51 -0.69 8.52
N THR A 229 -13.39 -0.91 7.79
CA THR A 229 -13.40 -0.79 6.33
C THR A 229 -14.31 -1.81 5.65
N LEU A 230 -14.67 -2.92 6.30
CA LEU A 230 -15.42 -4.06 5.74
C LEU A 230 -14.81 -4.65 4.45
N SER A 231 -13.51 -4.43 4.21
CA SER A 231 -12.81 -4.88 3.00
C SER A 231 -12.50 -6.38 3.03
N ARG A 232 -13.16 -7.18 2.18
CA ARG A 232 -12.93 -8.64 2.11
C ARG A 232 -11.50 -8.99 1.67
N SER A 233 -10.97 -8.24 0.71
CA SER A 233 -9.61 -8.42 0.18
C SER A 233 -8.56 -8.09 1.24
N ALA A 234 -8.77 -7.03 2.03
CA ALA A 234 -7.88 -6.67 3.12
C ALA A 234 -7.89 -7.74 4.22
N LEU A 235 -9.07 -8.21 4.66
CA LEU A 235 -9.16 -9.30 5.64
C LEU A 235 -8.47 -10.59 5.18
N LEU A 236 -8.62 -10.96 3.90
CA LEU A 236 -7.91 -12.11 3.33
C LEU A 236 -6.39 -11.89 3.35
N GLY A 237 -5.94 -10.70 2.94
CA GLY A 237 -4.54 -10.30 3.02
C GLY A 237 -3.99 -10.38 4.45
N LEU A 238 -4.73 -9.83 5.43
CA LEU A 238 -4.39 -9.86 6.84
C LEU A 238 -4.27 -11.29 7.36
N ALA A 239 -5.19 -12.17 6.99
CA ALA A 239 -5.15 -13.58 7.35
C ALA A 239 -3.89 -14.27 6.81
N CYS A 240 -3.60 -14.12 5.52
CA CYS A 240 -2.39 -14.68 4.89
C CYS A 240 -1.10 -14.10 5.48
N GLY A 241 -1.02 -12.79 5.70
CA GLY A 241 0.11 -12.14 6.34
C GLY A 241 0.31 -12.60 7.79
N THR A 242 -0.77 -12.73 8.55
CA THR A 242 -0.74 -13.26 9.93
C THR A 242 -0.26 -14.70 9.95
N PHE A 243 -0.67 -15.54 8.98
CA PHE A 243 -0.17 -16.91 8.85
C PHE A 243 1.35 -16.94 8.62
N VAL A 244 1.89 -16.04 7.79
CA VAL A 244 3.35 -15.88 7.60
C VAL A 244 4.06 -15.54 8.92
N LEU A 245 3.47 -14.69 9.77
CA LEU A 245 4.02 -14.36 11.09
C LEU A 245 3.82 -15.46 12.13
N ALA A 246 2.75 -16.24 12.03
CA ALA A 246 2.43 -17.29 12.99
C ALA A 246 3.54 -18.35 13.07
N LEU A 247 4.18 -18.68 11.94
CA LEU A 247 5.28 -19.65 11.90
C LEU A 247 6.49 -19.25 12.81
N PRO A 248 7.13 -18.08 12.61
CA PRO A 248 8.24 -17.63 13.45
C PRO A 248 7.80 -17.13 14.85
N TYR A 249 6.55 -16.68 15.02
CA TYR A 249 6.09 -16.04 16.27
C TYR A 249 5.05 -16.85 17.07
N ARG A 250 4.76 -18.12 16.73
CA ARG A 250 3.75 -18.97 17.42
C ARG A 250 3.80 -18.95 18.94
N ARG A 251 5.00 -18.93 19.52
CA ARG A 251 5.20 -18.90 20.99
C ARG A 251 4.81 -17.55 21.61
N HIS A 252 4.84 -16.46 20.84
CA HIS A 252 4.45 -15.12 21.28
C HIS A 252 2.94 -14.92 21.22
N LEU A 253 2.23 -15.65 20.33
CA LEU A 253 0.77 -15.59 20.22
C LEU A 253 0.06 -16.09 21.49
N ARG A 254 0.71 -16.91 22.31
CA ARG A 254 0.18 -17.39 23.60
C ARG A 254 0.55 -16.49 24.78
N ARG A 255 1.28 -15.39 24.56
CA ARG A 255 1.72 -14.51 25.64
C ARG A 255 0.68 -13.41 25.91
N PRO A 256 0.58 -12.90 27.15
CA PRO A 256 -0.30 -11.77 27.47
C PRO A 256 -0.07 -10.55 26.57
N ALA A 257 1.17 -10.35 26.10
CA ALA A 257 1.52 -9.30 25.15
C ALA A 257 0.68 -9.36 23.86
N PHE A 258 0.28 -10.53 23.40
CA PHE A 258 -0.60 -10.67 22.24
C PHE A 258 -2.07 -10.78 22.67
N LEU A 259 -2.36 -11.61 23.67
CA LEU A 259 -3.72 -11.94 24.09
C LEU A 259 -4.49 -10.74 24.64
N VAL A 260 -3.84 -9.83 25.37
CA VAL A 260 -4.53 -8.67 25.97
C VAL A 260 -4.97 -7.67 24.89
N PRO A 261 -4.11 -7.16 23.98
CA PRO A 261 -4.56 -6.31 22.89
C PRO A 261 -5.57 -6.99 21.98
N PHE A 262 -5.37 -8.27 21.65
CA PHE A 262 -6.30 -9.01 20.80
C PHE A 262 -7.67 -9.19 21.48
N GLY A 263 -7.69 -9.56 22.76
CA GLY A 263 -8.90 -9.68 23.56
C GLY A 263 -9.65 -8.34 23.68
N ALA A 264 -8.93 -7.22 23.79
CA ALA A 264 -9.53 -5.89 23.79
C ALA A 264 -10.25 -5.58 22.46
N VAL A 265 -9.67 -5.94 21.32
CA VAL A 265 -10.32 -5.80 20.00
C VAL A 265 -11.55 -6.70 19.91
N VAL A 266 -11.44 -7.97 20.30
CA VAL A 266 -12.58 -8.91 20.28
C VAL A 266 -13.72 -8.41 21.16
N LEU A 267 -13.42 -7.91 22.36
CA LEU A 267 -14.43 -7.35 23.26
C LEU A 267 -15.08 -6.11 22.65
N LEU A 268 -14.29 -5.15 22.17
CA LEU A 268 -14.79 -3.91 21.57
C LEU A 268 -15.71 -4.19 20.37
N VAL A 269 -15.22 -5.00 19.42
CA VAL A 269 -15.99 -5.36 18.22
C VAL A 269 -17.22 -6.18 18.60
N GLY A 270 -17.09 -7.13 19.52
CA GLY A 270 -18.20 -7.93 20.02
C GLY A 270 -19.31 -7.09 20.66
N THR A 271 -18.95 -6.08 21.46
CA THR A 271 -19.91 -5.14 22.03
C THR A 271 -20.62 -4.32 20.95
N VAL A 272 -19.88 -3.79 19.96
CA VAL A 272 -20.48 -3.02 18.86
C VAL A 272 -21.44 -3.88 18.04
N VAL A 273 -21.05 -5.12 17.73
CA VAL A 273 -21.91 -6.08 17.00
C VAL A 273 -23.14 -6.45 17.81
N ALA A 274 -23.00 -6.67 19.12
CA ALA A 274 -24.13 -7.01 19.99
C ALA A 274 -25.16 -5.87 20.07
N VAL A 275 -24.70 -4.60 20.12
CA VAL A 275 -25.58 -3.42 20.15
C VAL A 275 -26.28 -3.18 18.81
N ARG A 276 -25.59 -3.44 17.69
CA ARG A 276 -26.13 -3.21 16.32
C ARG A 276 -26.39 -4.53 15.57
N TRP A 277 -26.98 -5.51 16.26
CA TRP A 277 -27.11 -6.87 15.75
C TRP A 277 -27.79 -6.96 14.38
N ASP A 278 -28.95 -6.33 14.20
CA ASP A 278 -29.73 -6.38 12.95
C ASP A 278 -29.02 -5.70 11.77
N PHE A 279 -28.30 -4.61 12.04
CA PHE A 279 -27.44 -3.95 11.07
C PHE A 279 -26.34 -4.90 10.59
N PHE A 280 -25.61 -5.54 11.51
CA PHE A 280 -24.52 -6.46 11.14
C PHE A 280 -25.03 -7.74 10.48
N LEU A 281 -26.21 -8.25 10.86
CA LEU A 281 -26.85 -9.35 10.15
C LEU A 281 -27.17 -8.98 8.69
N THR A 282 -27.66 -7.77 8.45
CA THR A 282 -27.95 -7.27 7.11
C THR A 282 -26.67 -7.12 6.29
N VAL A 283 -25.65 -6.47 6.86
CA VAL A 283 -24.33 -6.34 6.23
C VAL A 283 -23.76 -7.72 5.91
N LEU A 284 -23.79 -8.66 6.85
CA LEU A 284 -23.28 -10.01 6.64
C LEU A 284 -24.02 -10.71 5.50
N ARG A 285 -25.36 -10.67 5.49
CA ARG A 285 -26.20 -11.25 4.44
C ARG A 285 -25.86 -10.68 3.06
N VAL A 286 -25.67 -9.36 2.96
CA VAL A 286 -25.26 -8.71 1.69
C VAL A 286 -23.84 -9.13 1.28
N ARG A 287 -22.90 -9.27 2.22
CA ARG A 287 -21.50 -9.61 1.92
C ARG A 287 -21.28 -11.09 1.61
N THR A 288 -22.11 -11.99 2.12
CA THR A 288 -22.09 -13.43 1.84
C THR A 288 -23.00 -13.84 0.69
N ASN A 289 -23.85 -12.93 0.19
CA ASN A 289 -24.65 -13.18 -1.00
C ASN A 289 -23.73 -13.34 -2.22
N THR A 290 -23.66 -14.57 -2.76
CA THR A 290 -22.87 -14.95 -3.92
C THR A 290 -23.67 -14.97 -5.23
N SER A 291 -24.90 -14.43 -5.23
CA SER A 291 -25.73 -14.36 -6.44
C SER A 291 -25.00 -13.67 -7.60
N ALA A 292 -25.33 -14.09 -8.83
CA ALA A 292 -24.62 -13.71 -10.05
C ALA A 292 -24.48 -12.18 -10.22
N ALA A 293 -25.44 -11.37 -9.76
CA ALA A 293 -25.37 -9.91 -9.84
C ALA A 293 -24.29 -9.27 -8.93
N ALA A 294 -23.94 -9.89 -7.81
CA ALA A 294 -22.99 -9.35 -6.81
C ALA A 294 -21.54 -9.86 -7.00
N ALA A 295 -21.36 -11.02 -7.63
CA ALA A 295 -20.05 -11.57 -7.99
C ALA A 295 -19.56 -11.16 -9.39
N SER A 296 -20.48 -10.73 -10.27
CA SER A 296 -20.26 -10.55 -11.71
C SER A 296 -19.15 -9.58 -12.12
N PRO A 297 -18.95 -8.38 -11.52
CA PRO A 297 -17.97 -7.43 -12.06
C PRO A 297 -16.52 -7.90 -11.89
N HIS A 298 -16.15 -8.42 -10.70
CA HIS A 298 -14.78 -8.84 -10.41
C HIS A 298 -14.36 -10.11 -11.16
N PHE A 299 -15.29 -10.99 -11.52
CA PHE A 299 -14.96 -12.16 -12.36
C PHE A 299 -15.10 -11.85 -13.85
N GLY A 300 -16.00 -10.94 -14.24
CA GLY A 300 -16.16 -10.48 -15.61
C GLY A 300 -14.89 -9.85 -16.17
N VAL A 301 -14.15 -9.08 -15.35
CA VAL A 301 -12.86 -8.50 -15.77
C VAL A 301 -11.78 -9.53 -16.08
N TYR A 302 -11.79 -10.70 -15.43
CA TYR A 302 -10.87 -11.80 -15.79
C TYR A 302 -11.21 -12.41 -17.15
N GLY A 303 -12.47 -12.30 -17.57
CA GLY A 303 -12.93 -12.73 -18.89
C GLY A 303 -12.28 -11.96 -20.05
N PHE A 304 -11.78 -10.75 -19.84
CA PHE A 304 -11.09 -9.98 -20.89
C PHE A 304 -9.66 -10.44 -21.16
N VAL A 305 -9.05 -11.21 -20.24
CA VAL A 305 -7.64 -11.59 -20.35
C VAL A 305 -7.36 -12.41 -21.61
N PRO A 306 -8.12 -13.48 -21.95
CA PRO A 306 -7.87 -14.26 -23.16
C PRO A 306 -7.99 -13.42 -24.44
N ASP A 307 -9.00 -12.56 -24.52
CA ASP A 307 -9.26 -11.72 -25.70
C ASP A 307 -8.09 -10.74 -25.94
N VAL A 308 -7.64 -10.05 -24.89
CA VAL A 308 -6.50 -9.12 -24.99
C VAL A 308 -5.23 -9.87 -25.33
N LEU A 309 -4.95 -11.02 -24.70
CA LEU A 309 -3.73 -11.77 -24.99
C LEU A 309 -3.73 -12.39 -26.38
N SER A 310 -4.90 -12.64 -26.98
CA SER A 310 -4.98 -13.13 -28.36
C SER A 310 -4.55 -12.08 -29.40
N SER A 311 -4.75 -10.79 -29.09
CA SER A 311 -4.42 -9.68 -29.99
C SER A 311 -3.07 -9.04 -29.65
N ASN A 312 -2.77 -8.85 -28.35
CA ASN A 312 -1.61 -8.13 -27.84
C ASN A 312 -0.84 -8.95 -26.79
N PRO A 313 -0.32 -10.15 -27.12
CA PRO A 313 0.22 -11.11 -26.14
C PRO A 313 1.45 -10.61 -25.37
N LEU A 314 2.34 -9.89 -26.04
CA LEU A 314 3.65 -9.57 -25.48
C LEU A 314 3.64 -8.33 -24.58
N PHE A 315 3.07 -7.23 -25.10
CA PHE A 315 3.14 -5.90 -24.48
C PHE A 315 1.78 -5.32 -24.05
N GLY A 316 0.69 -6.07 -24.23
CA GLY A 316 -0.64 -5.66 -23.80
C GLY A 316 -1.17 -4.42 -24.51
N LEU A 317 -2.17 -3.77 -23.92
CA LEU A 317 -2.84 -2.59 -24.48
C LEU A 317 -2.08 -1.27 -24.26
N GLY A 318 -0.91 -1.32 -23.61
CA GLY A 318 -0.19 -0.15 -23.13
C GLY A 318 -0.58 0.23 -21.69
N LEU A 319 0.37 0.82 -20.96
CA LEU A 319 0.20 1.20 -19.56
C LEU A 319 -1.05 2.07 -19.34
N ASN A 320 -1.82 1.77 -18.28
CA ASN A 320 -2.96 2.56 -17.83
C ASN A 320 -4.14 2.65 -18.84
N ASN A 321 -4.28 1.66 -19.74
CA ASN A 321 -5.31 1.65 -20.79
C ASN A 321 -6.49 0.70 -20.56
N PHE A 322 -6.54 -0.02 -19.43
CA PHE A 322 -7.65 -0.94 -19.17
C PHE A 322 -9.02 -0.23 -19.24
N ALA A 323 -9.15 0.96 -18.66
CA ALA A 323 -10.42 1.69 -18.62
C ALA A 323 -10.91 2.09 -20.02
N VAL A 324 -9.98 2.43 -20.93
CA VAL A 324 -10.29 2.77 -22.33
C VAL A 324 -10.83 1.55 -23.06
N TYR A 325 -10.16 0.40 -22.90
CA TYR A 325 -10.63 -0.86 -23.48
C TYR A 325 -11.96 -1.31 -22.91
N TYR A 326 -12.14 -1.18 -21.58
CA TYR A 326 -13.39 -1.54 -20.94
C TYR A 326 -14.56 -0.70 -21.43
N GLU A 327 -14.37 0.62 -21.55
CA GLU A 327 -15.37 1.53 -22.11
C GLU A 327 -15.71 1.15 -23.56
N PHE A 328 -14.70 0.86 -24.38
CA PHE A 328 -14.90 0.42 -25.77
C PHE A 328 -15.75 -0.85 -25.86
N VAL A 329 -15.48 -1.86 -25.03
CA VAL A 329 -16.20 -3.15 -25.09
C VAL A 329 -17.57 -3.11 -24.42
N THR A 330 -17.75 -2.31 -23.37
CA THR A 330 -18.96 -2.36 -22.52
C THR A 330 -19.83 -1.12 -22.58
N GLY A 331 -19.35 -0.03 -23.18
CA GLY A 331 -20.00 1.29 -23.17
C GLY A 331 -19.99 1.98 -21.80
N ARG A 332 -19.24 1.47 -20.81
CA ARG A 332 -19.21 2.03 -19.45
C ARG A 332 -17.89 2.76 -19.20
N PRO A 333 -17.90 4.08 -19.00
CA PRO A 333 -16.70 4.83 -18.65
C PRO A 333 -16.26 4.57 -17.20
N ASP A 334 -15.05 5.02 -16.87
CA ASP A 334 -14.49 5.11 -15.51
C ASP A 334 -14.47 3.81 -14.69
N PHE A 335 -14.16 2.70 -15.35
CA PHE A 335 -14.05 1.40 -14.69
C PHE A 335 -12.62 0.85 -14.66
N GLY A 336 -12.14 0.51 -13.46
CA GLY A 336 -10.84 -0.13 -13.26
C GLY A 336 -10.92 -1.67 -13.32
N PRO A 337 -9.79 -2.36 -13.54
CA PRO A 337 -9.76 -3.83 -13.58
C PRO A 337 -10.04 -4.49 -12.23
N HIS A 338 -10.05 -3.73 -11.12
CA HIS A 338 -10.27 -4.22 -9.76
C HIS A 338 -9.49 -5.52 -9.44
N SER A 339 -8.30 -5.66 -10.04
CA SER A 339 -7.32 -6.71 -9.84
C SER A 339 -6.02 -6.23 -10.47
N PHE A 340 -4.97 -6.16 -9.67
CA PHE A 340 -3.65 -5.76 -10.15
C PHE A 340 -3.12 -6.73 -11.19
N TYR A 341 -3.42 -8.03 -11.04
CA TYR A 341 -2.94 -9.06 -11.95
C TYR A 341 -3.60 -8.97 -13.32
N VAL A 342 -4.91 -8.68 -13.36
CA VAL A 342 -5.60 -8.40 -14.63
C VAL A 342 -5.00 -7.14 -15.25
N ALA A 343 -4.80 -6.07 -14.48
CA ALA A 343 -4.21 -4.83 -14.97
C ALA A 343 -2.85 -5.07 -15.63
N VAL A 344 -1.89 -5.69 -14.93
CA VAL A 344 -0.54 -5.95 -15.47
C VAL A 344 -0.59 -6.87 -16.68
N LEU A 345 -1.44 -7.90 -16.67
CA LEU A 345 -1.51 -8.85 -17.77
C LEU A 345 -2.12 -8.25 -19.04
N VAL A 346 -3.19 -7.45 -18.88
CA VAL A 346 -3.88 -6.79 -20.00
C VAL A 346 -3.09 -5.58 -20.52
N GLU A 347 -2.53 -4.76 -19.65
CA GLU A 347 -1.87 -3.52 -20.04
C GLU A 347 -0.41 -3.70 -20.44
N SER A 348 0.26 -4.75 -19.93
CA SER A 348 1.70 -4.97 -20.14
C SER A 348 2.05 -6.34 -20.74
N GLY A 349 1.04 -7.18 -20.99
CA GLY A 349 1.19 -8.51 -21.59
C GLY A 349 1.98 -9.50 -20.74
N ILE A 350 2.36 -10.61 -21.37
CA ILE A 350 3.12 -11.68 -20.72
C ILE A 350 4.51 -11.19 -20.28
N VAL A 351 5.15 -10.33 -21.08
CA VAL A 351 6.50 -9.82 -20.77
C VAL A 351 6.45 -8.93 -19.53
N GLY A 352 5.45 -8.04 -19.43
CA GLY A 352 5.29 -7.16 -18.28
C GLY A 352 4.96 -7.93 -17.01
N THR A 353 4.10 -8.93 -17.13
CA THR A 353 3.75 -9.84 -16.04
C THR A 353 4.98 -10.60 -15.53
N ALA A 354 5.81 -11.13 -16.43
CA ALA A 354 7.05 -11.82 -16.07
C ALA A 354 8.06 -10.86 -15.39
N LEU A 355 8.20 -9.63 -15.90
CA LEU A 355 9.06 -8.61 -15.31
C LEU A 355 8.60 -8.23 -13.90
N PHE A 356 7.29 -8.08 -13.69
CA PHE A 356 6.72 -7.85 -12.36
C PHE A 356 6.95 -9.04 -11.42
N ALA A 357 6.76 -10.27 -11.88
CA ALA A 357 7.08 -11.45 -11.07
C ALA A 357 8.56 -11.47 -10.65
N MET A 358 9.48 -11.15 -11.56
CA MET A 358 10.91 -11.01 -11.23
C MET A 358 11.18 -9.92 -10.20
N PHE A 359 10.50 -8.78 -10.31
CA PHE A 359 10.59 -7.69 -9.33
C PHE A 359 10.13 -8.14 -7.94
N VAL A 360 8.98 -8.82 -7.84
CA VAL A 360 8.47 -9.38 -6.58
C VAL A 360 9.42 -10.43 -5.99
N ILE A 361 9.95 -11.34 -6.82
CA ILE A 361 10.97 -12.31 -6.40
C ILE A 361 12.19 -11.59 -5.84
N TRP A 362 12.63 -10.50 -6.47
CA TRP A 362 13.73 -9.69 -5.97
C TRP A 362 13.42 -9.07 -4.60
N LEU A 363 12.22 -8.53 -4.36
CA LEU A 363 11.78 -8.05 -3.04
C LEU A 363 11.93 -9.16 -1.98
N PHE A 364 11.42 -10.36 -2.25
CA PHE A 364 11.54 -11.50 -1.33
C PHE A 364 13.00 -11.90 -1.08
N ARG A 365 13.85 -11.87 -2.12
CA ARG A 365 15.29 -12.15 -1.97
C ARG A 365 15.99 -11.13 -1.07
N ARG A 366 15.63 -9.84 -1.18
CA ARG A 366 16.16 -8.77 -0.30
C ARG A 366 15.70 -8.96 1.14
N LEU A 367 14.43 -9.31 1.36
CA LEU A 367 13.92 -9.65 2.70
C LEU A 367 14.56 -10.94 3.26
N GLY A 368 14.88 -11.91 2.40
CA GLY A 368 15.70 -13.07 2.75
C GLY A 368 17.11 -12.67 3.21
N ALA A 369 17.74 -11.71 2.54
CA ALA A 369 19.03 -11.16 2.95
C ALA A 369 18.95 -10.44 4.31
N ALA A 370 17.90 -9.65 4.55
CA ALA A 370 17.68 -9.01 5.86
C ALA A 370 17.49 -10.03 6.98
N ARG A 371 16.78 -11.14 6.72
CA ARG A 371 16.64 -12.25 7.67
C ARG A 371 17.99 -12.94 7.96
N ARG A 372 18.87 -13.07 6.96
CA ARG A 372 20.26 -13.57 7.15
C ARG A 372 21.08 -12.63 8.03
N ILE A 373 21.00 -11.32 7.78
CA ILE A 373 21.66 -10.30 8.62
C ILE A 373 21.17 -10.39 10.05
N GLY A 374 19.85 -10.47 10.27
CA GLY A 374 19.28 -10.63 11.61
C GLY A 374 19.74 -11.90 12.33
N ARG A 375 19.99 -13.01 11.60
CA ARG A 375 20.61 -14.22 12.19
C ARG A 375 22.07 -14.01 12.57
N ALA A 376 22.85 -13.35 11.71
CA ALA A 376 24.24 -13.02 12.00
C ALA A 376 24.36 -12.10 13.24
N LEU A 377 23.51 -11.07 13.34
CA LEU A 377 23.43 -10.22 14.52
C LEU A 377 23.07 -11.01 15.79
N THR A 378 22.17 -12.00 15.67
CA THR A 378 21.82 -12.89 16.80
C THR A 378 23.05 -13.69 17.25
N ALA A 379 23.81 -14.24 16.31
CA ALA A 379 25.02 -15.01 16.61
C ALA A 379 26.11 -14.13 17.28
N ALA A 380 26.22 -12.87 16.85
CA ALA A 380 27.11 -11.88 17.44
C ALA A 380 26.59 -11.27 18.75
N ARG A 381 25.40 -11.69 19.24
CA ARG A 381 24.72 -11.11 20.42
C ARG A 381 24.50 -9.59 20.32
N ASP A 382 24.39 -9.06 19.10
CA ASP A 382 24.10 -7.65 18.85
C ASP A 382 22.64 -7.32 19.22
N PRO A 383 22.38 -6.29 20.06
CA PRO A 383 21.03 -5.86 20.41
C PRO A 383 20.10 -5.58 19.21
N LEU A 384 20.63 -5.15 18.07
CA LEU A 384 19.87 -4.91 16.83
C LEU A 384 19.20 -6.18 16.30
N ALA A 385 19.69 -7.37 16.65
CA ALA A 385 19.09 -8.65 16.29
C ALA A 385 17.61 -8.74 16.71
N ALA A 386 17.26 -8.11 17.85
CA ALA A 386 15.91 -8.07 18.39
C ALA A 386 14.94 -7.23 17.55
N ARG A 387 15.43 -6.45 16.57
CA ARG A 387 14.64 -5.55 15.71
C ARG A 387 14.73 -5.87 14.23
N VAL A 388 15.92 -6.16 13.71
CA VAL A 388 16.14 -6.39 12.26
C VAL A 388 15.43 -7.65 11.77
N ARG A 389 15.55 -8.77 12.48
CA ARG A 389 14.90 -10.02 12.07
C ARG A 389 13.37 -9.94 12.14
N PRO A 390 12.77 -9.39 13.22
CA PRO A 390 11.33 -9.16 13.24
C PRO A 390 10.82 -8.22 12.18
N LEU A 391 11.54 -7.12 11.91
CA LEU A 391 11.20 -6.21 10.85
C LEU A 391 11.18 -6.90 9.47
N ALA A 392 12.20 -7.71 9.17
CA ALA A 392 12.25 -8.44 7.91
C ALA A 392 11.09 -9.45 7.75
N TRP A 393 10.65 -10.10 8.84
CA TRP A 393 9.45 -10.94 8.82
C TRP A 393 8.17 -10.12 8.66
N GLY A 394 8.08 -8.97 9.31
CA GLY A 394 6.96 -8.05 9.17
C GLY A 394 6.77 -7.57 7.74
N PHE A 395 7.85 -7.11 7.08
CA PHE A 395 7.81 -6.78 5.65
C PHE A 395 7.47 -7.98 4.76
N THR A 396 7.94 -9.19 5.11
CA THR A 396 7.60 -10.40 4.34
C THR A 396 6.10 -10.70 4.43
N ALA A 397 5.54 -10.61 5.63
CA ALA A 397 4.11 -10.80 5.86
C ALA A 397 3.26 -9.74 5.17
N ALA A 398 3.67 -8.46 5.27
CA ALA A 398 3.02 -7.35 4.58
C ALA A 398 3.05 -7.51 3.06
N LEU A 399 4.19 -7.91 2.46
CA LEU A 399 4.27 -8.16 1.02
C LEU A 399 3.31 -9.28 0.58
N VAL A 400 3.26 -10.40 1.32
CA VAL A 400 2.32 -11.49 1.03
C VAL A 400 0.87 -11.01 1.15
N ALA A 401 0.56 -10.26 2.20
CA ALA A 401 -0.78 -9.73 2.44
C ALA A 401 -1.22 -8.78 1.30
N THR A 402 -0.35 -7.86 0.89
CA THR A 402 -0.60 -6.93 -0.21
C THR A 402 -0.79 -7.68 -1.54
N LEU A 403 0.06 -8.67 -1.86
CA LEU A 403 -0.07 -9.49 -3.07
C LEU A 403 -1.41 -10.22 -3.10
N VAL A 404 -1.82 -10.84 -2.00
CA VAL A 404 -3.09 -11.57 -1.90
C VAL A 404 -4.28 -10.63 -2.02
N ALA A 405 -4.26 -9.49 -1.32
CA ALA A 405 -5.36 -8.53 -1.38
C ALA A 405 -5.56 -7.94 -2.80
N ASN A 406 -4.47 -7.82 -3.56
CA ASN A 406 -4.49 -7.33 -4.94
C ASN A 406 -4.98 -8.35 -5.99
N LEU A 407 -5.43 -9.54 -5.57
CA LEU A 407 -6.24 -10.42 -6.43
C LEU A 407 -7.60 -9.78 -6.79
N PHE A 408 -8.09 -8.90 -5.91
CA PHE A 408 -9.40 -8.27 -6.06
C PHE A 408 -9.33 -6.73 -6.01
N TYR A 409 -8.12 -6.15 -6.05
CA TYR A 409 -7.87 -4.71 -6.05
C TYR A 409 -6.58 -4.37 -6.80
N LEU A 410 -6.39 -3.10 -7.13
CA LEU A 410 -5.25 -2.62 -7.93
C LEU A 410 -4.25 -1.75 -7.14
N THR A 411 -4.29 -1.78 -5.81
CA THR A 411 -3.54 -0.85 -4.96
C THR A 411 -2.02 -0.93 -5.10
N MET A 412 -1.44 -2.00 -5.66
CA MET A 412 0.01 -2.04 -5.97
C MET A 412 0.45 -1.06 -7.07
N THR A 413 -0.48 -0.46 -7.82
CA THR A 413 -0.15 0.68 -8.71
C THR A 413 0.04 1.98 -7.94
N PHE A 414 -0.48 2.08 -6.72
CA PHE A 414 -0.39 3.29 -5.92
C PHE A 414 0.95 3.46 -5.24
N TYR A 415 1.20 4.71 -4.87
CA TYR A 415 2.52 5.14 -4.47
C TYR A 415 3.02 4.51 -3.16
N TYR A 416 2.12 4.18 -2.22
CA TYR A 416 2.50 3.53 -0.96
C TYR A 416 3.27 2.22 -1.19
N PHE A 417 2.97 1.48 -2.27
CA PHE A 417 3.66 0.22 -2.58
C PHE A 417 5.14 0.46 -2.92
N TYR A 418 5.47 1.55 -3.59
CA TYR A 418 6.84 1.91 -3.94
C TYR A 418 7.64 2.39 -2.72
N VAL A 419 7.01 3.11 -1.79
CA VAL A 419 7.60 3.45 -0.48
C VAL A 419 7.85 2.19 0.34
N PHE A 420 6.85 1.30 0.40
CA PHE A 420 6.97 0.00 1.04
C PHE A 420 8.14 -0.81 0.46
N ALA A 421 8.22 -0.92 -0.87
CA ALA A 421 9.27 -1.64 -1.57
C ALA A 421 10.65 -1.01 -1.31
N ALA A 422 10.76 0.32 -1.33
CA ALA A 422 12.00 1.04 -1.03
C ALA A 422 12.51 0.70 0.39
N LEU A 423 11.64 0.76 1.40
CA LEU A 423 11.99 0.37 2.77
C LEU A 423 12.41 -1.11 2.85
N ALA A 424 11.61 -2.00 2.26
CA ALA A 424 11.86 -3.45 2.27
C ALA A 424 13.23 -3.84 1.68
N VAL A 425 13.62 -3.23 0.56
CA VAL A 425 14.90 -3.56 -0.11
C VAL A 425 16.10 -2.80 0.43
N ALA A 426 15.87 -1.61 1.01
CA ALA A 426 16.89 -0.84 1.72
C ALA A 426 17.29 -1.48 3.05
N LEU A 427 16.37 -2.18 3.73
CA LEU A 427 16.60 -2.86 5.01
C LEU A 427 17.94 -3.64 5.07
N PRO A 428 18.23 -4.60 4.17
CA PRO A 428 19.52 -5.31 4.19
C PRO A 428 20.74 -4.43 3.90
N VAL A 429 20.59 -3.32 3.18
CA VAL A 429 21.72 -2.39 2.91
C VAL A 429 22.05 -1.57 4.14
N VAL A 430 21.02 -1.03 4.79
CA VAL A 430 21.16 -0.16 5.97
C VAL A 430 21.73 -0.94 7.15
N PHE A 431 21.18 -2.11 7.45
CA PHE A 431 21.61 -2.91 8.61
C PHE A 431 22.75 -3.89 8.30
N GLY A 432 23.10 -4.07 7.02
CA GLY A 432 24.26 -4.89 6.63
C GLY A 432 25.61 -4.23 6.94
N ARG A 433 25.62 -2.90 7.10
CA ARG A 433 26.82 -2.13 7.47
C ARG A 433 27.17 -2.19 8.95
N ALA A 434 26.21 -2.54 9.80
CA ALA A 434 26.40 -2.63 11.24
C ALA A 434 27.25 -3.85 11.68
N ARG A 435 27.97 -4.49 10.76
CA ARG A 435 28.94 -5.54 11.10
C ARG A 435 30.20 -4.86 11.65
N PRO A 436 30.63 -5.17 12.88
CA PRO A 436 32.05 -5.07 13.21
C PRO A 436 32.79 -6.04 12.29
N GLY A 437 33.94 -5.61 11.77
CA GLY A 437 34.89 -6.49 11.10
C GLY A 437 35.36 -7.61 12.01
#